data_AF-A0A1Z9J5H3-F1
#
_entry.id   AF-A0A1Z9J5H3-F1
#
_cell.length_a   1.000
_cell.length_b   1.000
_cell.length_c   1.000
_cell.angle_alpha   90.00
_cell.angle_beta   90.00
_cell.angle_gamma   90.00
#
_symmetry.space_group_name_H-M   'P 1'
#
loop_
_entity.id
_entity.type
_entity.pdbx_description
1 polymer ?
#
loop_
_entity_poly.entity_id
_entity_poly.type
_entity_poly.pdbx_seq_one_letter_code
_entity_poly.pdbx_strand_id
1 'polypeptide(L)'
;MKAVVEALLGRFGFVPAHQLHFARNVAKRLDEHRELVEAISEHTSLLDDREWHVGHLATQDDYLMRLYYLVNREWPCGDERRMQELRARFGHVRPRPSILGVCALPELPARFKPDLSHVKEMHRPNKAQEGDS
;
A
#
# COMPACT_ATOMS: atom_id res chain seq x y z
N MET A 1 10.42 -31.07 19.32
CA MET A 1 9.70 -31.22 18.03
C MET A 1 9.46 -29.88 17.35
N LYS A 2 8.80 -28.90 18.00
CA LYS A 2 8.51 -27.56 17.43
C LYS A 2 9.74 -26.81 16.89
N ALA A 3 10.83 -26.73 17.66
CA ALA A 3 12.07 -26.08 17.21
C ALA A 3 12.74 -26.74 16.01
N VAL A 4 12.62 -28.07 15.87
CA VAL A 4 13.16 -28.80 14.72
C VAL A 4 12.34 -28.51 13.46
N VAL A 5 11.01 -28.46 13.59
CA VAL A 5 10.11 -28.09 12.48
C VAL A 5 10.32 -26.63 12.07
N GLU A 6 10.43 -25.70 13.03
CA GLU A 6 10.72 -24.29 12.76
C GLU A 6 12.08 -24.10 12.07
N ALA A 7 13.13 -24.83 12.50
CA ALA A 7 14.44 -24.78 11.86
C ALA A 7 14.41 -25.31 10.41
N LEU A 8 13.68 -26.40 10.16
CA LEU A 8 13.51 -26.94 8.81
C LEU A 8 12.74 -25.97 7.92
N LEU A 9 11.62 -25.44 8.40
CA LEU A 9 10.82 -24.44 7.69
C LEU A 9 11.64 -23.17 7.40
N GLY A 10 12.40 -22.67 8.39
CA GLY A 10 13.28 -21.52 8.20
C GLY A 10 14.34 -21.74 7.12
N ARG A 11 14.87 -22.96 6.98
CA ARG A 11 15.82 -23.31 5.91
C ARG A 11 15.23 -23.23 4.51
N PHE A 12 13.90 -23.36 4.38
CA PHE A 12 13.16 -23.18 3.13
C PHE A 12 12.58 -21.77 2.98
N GLY A 13 12.97 -20.82 3.84
CA GLY A 13 12.54 -19.43 3.76
C GLY A 13 11.16 -19.14 4.36
N PHE A 14 10.58 -20.08 5.11
CA PHE A 14 9.33 -19.81 5.84
C PHE A 14 9.62 -18.96 7.07
N VAL A 15 8.95 -17.81 7.13
CA VAL A 15 9.02 -16.90 8.27
C VAL A 15 7.68 -16.94 9.02
N PRO A 16 7.66 -17.22 10.34
CA PRO A 16 6.46 -17.11 11.14
C PRO A 16 5.86 -15.71 11.06
N ALA A 17 4.54 -15.60 10.88
CA ALA A 17 3.85 -14.32 10.68
C ALA A 17 4.17 -13.27 11.76
N HIS A 18 4.29 -13.67 13.02
CA HIS A 18 4.61 -12.75 14.12
C HIS A 18 6.01 -12.11 13.99
N GLN A 19 6.95 -12.74 13.27
CA GLN A 19 8.29 -12.20 13.02
C GLN A 19 8.27 -11.13 11.92
N LEU A 20 7.17 -10.96 11.19
CA LEU A 20 6.98 -9.88 10.22
C LEU A 20 6.61 -8.55 10.91
N HIS A 21 6.32 -8.58 12.21
CA HIS A 21 6.20 -7.36 13.01
C HIS A 21 7.60 -6.80 13.30
N PHE A 22 7.80 -5.51 13.05
CA PHE A 22 9.06 -4.83 13.30
C PHE A 22 8.82 -3.48 13.98
N ALA A 23 9.40 -3.29 15.17
CA ALA A 23 9.17 -2.19 16.12
C ALA A 23 7.71 -2.03 16.62
N ARG A 24 6.73 -2.13 15.72
CA ARG A 24 5.28 -2.15 15.97
C ARG A 24 4.64 -3.27 15.15
N ASN A 25 3.35 -3.51 15.38
CA ASN A 25 2.59 -4.42 14.52
C ASN A 25 2.44 -3.84 13.10
N VAL A 26 2.14 -4.70 12.14
CA VAL A 26 2.13 -4.32 10.71
C VAL A 26 1.02 -3.33 10.38
N ALA A 27 -0.12 -3.40 11.06
CA ALA A 27 -1.21 -2.44 10.92
C ALA A 27 -0.74 -1.02 11.29
N LYS A 28 -0.09 -0.89 12.45
CA LYS A 28 0.42 0.41 12.91
C LYS A 28 1.55 0.93 12.01
N ARG A 29 2.42 0.07 11.49
CA ARG A 29 3.46 0.49 10.53
C ARG A 29 2.87 1.00 9.21
N LEU A 30 1.83 0.34 8.70
CA LEU A 30 1.12 0.80 7.50
C LEU A 30 0.39 2.13 7.76
N ASP A 31 -0.26 2.27 8.92
CA ASP A 31 -0.91 3.50 9.37
C ASP A 31 0.08 4.68 9.49
N GLU A 32 1.23 4.47 10.13
CA GLU A 32 2.30 5.47 10.28
C GLU A 32 2.91 5.87 8.93
N HIS A 33 3.09 4.93 8.01
CA HIS A 33 3.56 5.23 6.66
C HIS A 33 2.59 6.16 5.93
N ARG A 34 1.29 5.86 5.98
CA ARG A 34 0.26 6.69 5.34
C ARG A 34 0.16 8.08 5.97
N GLU A 35 0.23 8.16 7.30
CA GLU A 35 0.28 9.43 8.03
C GLU A 35 1.50 10.27 7.65
N LEU A 36 2.67 9.64 7.47
CA LEU A 36 3.87 10.34 7.01
C LEU A 36 3.70 10.86 5.58
N VAL A 37 3.12 10.07 4.68
CA VAL A 37 2.82 10.50 3.30
C VAL A 37 1.86 11.70 3.30
N GLU A 38 0.79 11.65 4.08
CA GLU A 38 -0.15 12.76 4.27
C GLU A 38 0.59 14.01 4.77
N ALA A 39 1.38 13.88 5.85
CA ALA A 39 2.13 15.00 6.42
C ALA A 39 3.14 15.62 5.43
N ILE A 40 3.85 14.80 4.65
CA ILE A 40 4.77 15.31 3.62
C ILE A 40 3.98 16.06 2.54
N SER A 41 2.87 15.50 2.08
CA SER A 41 2.02 16.10 1.05
C SER A 41 1.35 17.40 1.52
N GLU A 42 0.97 17.50 2.79
CA GLU A 42 0.26 18.65 3.35
C GLU A 42 1.20 19.78 3.75
N HIS A 43 2.44 19.46 4.14
CA HIS A 43 3.36 20.43 4.73
C HIS A 43 4.59 20.75 3.86
N THR A 44 4.77 20.08 2.73
CA THR A 44 5.89 20.31 1.81
C THR A 44 5.48 20.16 0.34
N SER A 45 6.31 20.65 -0.58
CA SER A 45 6.17 20.38 -2.03
C SER A 45 7.04 19.22 -2.51
N LEU A 46 7.63 18.43 -1.59
CA LEU A 46 8.63 17.41 -1.94
C LEU A 46 8.09 16.39 -2.95
N LEU A 47 6.80 16.06 -2.87
CA LEU A 47 6.17 15.06 -3.73
C LEU A 47 5.86 15.59 -5.14
N ASP A 48 5.82 16.91 -5.31
CA ASP A 48 5.61 17.57 -6.61
C ASP A 48 6.93 17.68 -7.39
N ASP A 49 8.06 17.75 -6.68
CA ASP A 49 9.37 18.00 -7.28
C ASP A 49 9.84 16.88 -8.22
N ARG A 50 9.58 15.62 -7.85
CA ARG A 50 10.06 14.43 -8.57
C ARG A 50 9.07 13.28 -8.46
N GLU A 51 8.61 12.78 -9.61
CA GLU A 51 7.67 11.65 -9.68
C GLU A 51 8.16 10.38 -8.96
N TRP A 52 9.47 10.14 -8.92
CA TRP A 52 10.03 8.95 -8.27
C TRP A 52 9.80 8.94 -6.75
N HIS A 53 9.63 10.10 -6.10
CA HIS A 53 9.31 10.17 -4.67
C HIS A 53 7.97 9.47 -4.38
N VAL A 54 6.94 9.82 -5.15
CA VAL A 54 5.61 9.22 -5.06
C VAL A 54 5.68 7.74 -5.40
N GLY A 55 6.38 7.37 -6.48
CA GLY A 55 6.57 5.96 -6.87
C GLY A 55 7.23 5.12 -5.77
N HIS A 56 8.24 5.67 -5.09
CA HIS A 56 8.92 4.99 -3.98
C HIS A 56 7.98 4.78 -2.78
N LEU A 57 7.25 5.84 -2.38
CA LEU A 57 6.29 5.77 -1.25
C LEU A 57 5.12 4.84 -1.55
N ALA A 58 4.65 4.81 -2.79
CA ALA A 58 3.59 3.90 -3.25
C ALA A 58 4.05 2.44 -3.21
N THR A 59 5.30 2.18 -3.62
CA THR A 59 5.91 0.85 -3.54
C THR A 59 6.09 0.38 -2.10
N GLN A 60 6.48 1.28 -1.19
CA GLN A 60 6.56 0.99 0.24
C GLN A 60 5.18 0.67 0.84
N ASP A 61 4.13 1.43 0.49
CA ASP A 61 2.77 1.14 0.93
C ASP A 61 2.30 -0.22 0.43
N ASP A 62 2.55 -0.55 -0.85
CA ASP A 62 2.24 -1.86 -1.43
C ASP A 62 2.97 -3.00 -0.69
N TYR A 63 4.23 -2.80 -0.33
CA TYR A 63 4.97 -3.79 0.45
C TYR A 63 4.36 -3.98 1.85
N LEU A 64 3.99 -2.89 2.53
CA LEU A 64 3.34 -2.95 3.85
C LEU A 64 1.94 -3.57 3.76
N MET A 65 1.19 -3.33 2.69
CA MET A 65 -0.07 -4.00 2.37
C MET A 65 0.11 -5.51 2.23
N ARG A 66 1.15 -5.96 1.51
CA ARG A 66 1.50 -7.38 1.38
C ARG A 66 1.83 -8.00 2.73
N LEU A 67 2.65 -7.34 3.54
CA LEU A 67 2.96 -7.81 4.90
C LEU A 67 1.71 -7.89 5.77
N TYR A 68 0.82 -6.89 5.70
CA TYR A 68 -0.44 -6.90 6.43
C TYR A 68 -1.26 -8.14 6.07
N TYR A 69 -1.39 -8.44 4.77
CA TYR A 69 -2.10 -9.63 4.31
C TYR A 69 -1.43 -10.93 4.76
N LEU A 70 -0.09 -11.03 4.68
CA LEU A 70 0.63 -12.23 5.11
C LEU A 70 0.42 -12.53 6.61
N VAL A 71 0.36 -11.48 7.44
CA VAL A 71 0.15 -11.63 8.88
C VAL A 71 -1.32 -11.90 9.23
N ASN A 72 -2.23 -11.08 8.71
CA ASN A 72 -3.63 -11.06 9.16
C ASN A 72 -4.56 -11.93 8.29
N ARG A 73 -4.10 -12.35 7.11
CA ARG A 73 -4.89 -13.03 6.06
C ARG A 73 -6.10 -12.22 5.58
N GLU A 74 -6.02 -10.91 5.75
CA GLU A 74 -7.06 -9.95 5.45
C GLU A 74 -6.44 -8.73 4.78
N TRP A 75 -7.20 -8.03 3.92
CA TRP A 75 -6.78 -6.76 3.33
C TRP A 75 -7.41 -5.60 4.11
N PRO A 76 -6.67 -4.51 4.39
CA PRO A 76 -7.22 -3.32 5.06
C PRO A 76 -8.01 -2.46 4.05
N CYS A 77 -9.02 -3.08 3.44
CA CYS A 77 -9.89 -2.52 2.41
C CYS A 77 -11.32 -3.02 2.62
N GLY A 78 -12.30 -2.26 2.15
CA GLY A 78 -13.71 -2.65 2.20
C GLY A 78 -14.61 -1.46 2.54
N ASP A 79 -15.87 -1.78 2.84
CA ASP A 79 -16.81 -0.80 3.38
C ASP A 79 -16.46 -0.41 4.82
N GLU A 80 -17.10 0.64 5.33
CA GLU A 80 -16.88 1.18 6.67
C GLU A 80 -17.07 0.11 7.77
N ARG A 81 -18.09 -0.75 7.61
CA ARG A 81 -18.34 -1.86 8.56
C ARG A 81 -17.15 -2.81 8.60
N ARG A 82 -16.64 -3.22 7.44
CA ARG A 82 -15.46 -4.09 7.35
C ARG A 82 -14.23 -3.41 7.95
N MET A 83 -14.03 -2.12 7.68
CA MET A 83 -12.90 -1.37 8.24
C MET A 83 -12.98 -1.28 9.77
N GLN A 84 -14.18 -1.13 10.35
CA GLN A 84 -14.39 -1.17 11.80
C GLN A 84 -14.04 -2.54 12.41
N GLU A 85 -14.46 -3.64 11.78
CA GLU A 85 -14.10 -5.00 12.20
C GLU A 85 -12.59 -5.22 12.19
N LEU A 86 -11.92 -4.81 11.11
CA LEU A 86 -10.47 -4.94 10.97
C LEU A 86 -9.73 -4.09 11.99
N ARG A 87 -10.20 -2.87 12.25
CA ARG A 87 -9.65 -1.97 13.29
C ARG A 87 -9.69 -2.62 14.67
N ALA A 88 -10.82 -3.21 15.04
CA ALA A 88 -10.99 -3.87 16.34
C ALA A 88 -10.07 -5.08 16.51
N ARG A 89 -9.78 -5.81 15.42
CA ARG A 89 -9.00 -7.05 15.46
C ARG A 89 -7.49 -6.84 15.31
N PHE A 90 -7.10 -5.94 14.41
CA PHE A 90 -5.70 -5.83 13.94
C PHE A 90 -5.09 -4.45 14.19
N GLY A 91 -5.89 -3.47 14.59
CA GLY A 91 -5.48 -2.07 14.75
C GLY A 91 -5.94 -1.19 13.59
N HIS A 92 -5.99 0.12 13.86
CA HIS A 92 -6.38 1.13 12.88
C HIS A 92 -5.37 1.21 11.74
N VAL A 93 -5.90 1.33 10.51
CA VAL A 93 -5.15 1.67 9.31
C VAL A 93 -5.97 2.69 8.53
N ARG A 94 -5.44 3.90 8.37
CA ARG A 94 -6.06 4.94 7.53
C ARG A 94 -6.19 4.50 6.07
N PRO A 95 -7.13 5.07 5.29
CA PRO A 95 -7.19 4.87 3.85
C PRO A 95 -5.88 5.17 3.15
N ARG A 96 -5.63 4.54 2.01
CA ARG A 96 -4.44 4.85 1.20
C ARG A 96 -4.53 6.28 0.67
N PRO A 97 -3.51 7.13 0.87
CA PRO A 97 -3.48 8.48 0.30
C PRO A 97 -3.61 8.44 -1.23
N SER A 98 -4.46 9.30 -1.79
CA SER A 98 -4.79 9.31 -3.22
C SER A 98 -3.56 9.55 -4.12
N ILE A 99 -2.59 10.33 -3.63
CA ILE A 99 -1.33 10.61 -4.32
C ILE A 99 -0.52 9.32 -4.62
N LEU A 100 -0.68 8.27 -3.81
CA LEU A 100 0.00 6.99 -4.03
C LEU A 100 -0.65 6.12 -5.12
N GLY A 101 -1.75 6.60 -5.72
CA GLY A 101 -2.52 5.86 -6.71
C GLY A 101 -3.09 4.54 -6.18
N VAL A 102 -3.45 3.66 -7.11
CA VAL A 102 -4.00 2.33 -6.80
C VAL A 102 -2.88 1.37 -6.37
N CYS A 103 -3.17 0.52 -5.38
CA CYS A 103 -2.25 -0.55 -4.98
C CYS A 103 -1.96 -1.51 -6.13
N ALA A 104 -0.69 -1.70 -6.47
CA ALA A 104 -0.24 -2.45 -7.64
C ALA A 104 -0.03 -3.94 -7.36
N LEU A 105 -0.28 -4.41 -6.13
CA LEU A 105 -0.13 -5.82 -5.78
C LEU A 105 -1.03 -6.72 -6.67
N PRO A 106 -0.47 -7.74 -7.34
CA PRO A 106 -1.26 -8.64 -8.18
C PRO A 106 -2.23 -9.50 -7.36
N GLU A 107 -1.89 -9.82 -6.11
CA GLU A 107 -2.72 -10.63 -5.22
C GLU A 107 -3.91 -9.88 -4.59
N LEU A 108 -3.95 -8.54 -4.68
CA LEU A 108 -5.07 -7.75 -4.17
C LEU A 108 -6.31 -8.00 -5.07
N PRO A 109 -7.43 -8.50 -4.51
CA PRO A 109 -8.63 -8.77 -5.28
C PRO A 109 -9.12 -7.57 -6.09
N ALA A 110 -9.51 -7.80 -7.35
CA ALA A 110 -9.96 -6.75 -8.27
C ALA A 110 -11.11 -5.89 -7.70
N ARG A 111 -11.99 -6.47 -6.88
CA ARG A 111 -13.08 -5.74 -6.19
C ARG A 111 -12.61 -4.62 -5.24
N PHE A 112 -11.35 -4.64 -4.83
CA PHE A 112 -10.75 -3.59 -3.99
C PHE A 112 -9.91 -2.60 -4.79
N LYS A 113 -9.68 -2.87 -6.09
CA LYS A 113 -9.04 -1.92 -6.99
C LYS A 113 -10.14 -1.01 -7.54
N PRO A 114 -9.95 0.33 -7.57
CA PRO A 114 -10.88 1.22 -8.22
C PRO A 114 -11.05 0.83 -9.70
N ASP A 115 -12.24 1.08 -10.25
CA ASP A 115 -12.44 0.95 -11.69
C ASP A 115 -11.67 2.07 -12.42
N LEU A 116 -10.55 1.70 -13.05
CA LEU A 116 -9.69 2.61 -13.79
C LEU A 116 -10.03 2.67 -15.29
N SER A 117 -11.13 2.04 -15.74
CA SER A 117 -11.53 2.04 -17.15
C SER A 117 -11.70 3.46 -17.72
N HIS A 118 -12.07 4.43 -16.89
CA HIS A 118 -12.29 5.83 -17.27
C HIS A 118 -11.02 6.71 -17.27
N VAL A 119 -9.89 6.25 -16.73
CA VAL A 119 -8.67 7.11 -16.56
C VAL A 119 -7.78 7.13 -17.82
N LYS A 120 -8.01 6.24 -18.79
CA LYS A 120 -7.22 6.15 -20.03
C LYS A 120 -7.33 7.37 -20.96
N GLU A 121 -8.27 8.29 -20.75
CA GLU A 121 -8.52 9.41 -21.68
C GLU A 121 -7.75 10.71 -21.38
N MET A 122 -7.14 10.87 -20.20
CA MET A 122 -6.53 12.16 -19.81
C MET A 122 -5.08 12.39 -20.23
N HIS A 123 -4.41 11.42 -20.85
CA HIS A 123 -3.01 11.58 -21.30
C HIS A 123 -2.87 11.49 -22.81
N ARG A 124 -3.58 12.36 -23.53
CA ARG A 124 -3.25 12.70 -24.92
C ARG A 124 -2.53 14.05 -24.90
N PRO A 125 -1.21 14.12 -25.21
CA PRO A 125 -0.57 15.41 -25.37
C PRO A 125 -1.28 16.15 -26.50
N ASN A 126 -1.75 17.37 -26.22
CA ASN A 126 -2.23 18.29 -27.24
C ASN A 126 -1.12 18.42 -28.29
N LYS A 127 -1.39 17.96 -29.52
CA LYS A 127 -0.54 18.29 -30.66
C LYS A 127 -0.49 19.80 -30.76
N ALA A 128 0.67 20.37 -30.49
CA ALA A 128 0.93 21.78 -30.71
C ALA A 128 0.58 22.11 -32.17
N GLN A 129 -0.17 23.19 -32.34
CA GLN A 129 -0.40 23.82 -33.64
C GLN A 129 0.96 24.29 -34.18
N GLU A 130 1.46 23.60 -35.20
CA GLU A 130 2.45 24.20 -36.09
C GLU A 130 1.71 25.22 -36.95
N GLY A 131 1.91 26.50 -36.62
CA GLY A 131 1.60 27.60 -37.51
C GLY A 131 2.66 27.66 -38.60
N ASP A 132 2.25 27.48 -39.85
CA ASP A 132 3.07 27.82 -41.01
C ASP A 132 2.87 29.30 -41.33
N SER A 133 3.99 30.01 -41.46
CA SER A 133 4.08 31.38 -41.97
C SER A 133 4.17 31.39 -43.49
#